data_AF-A0A944C3B2-F1
#
_entry.id   AF-A0A944C3B2-F1
#
_cell.length_a   1.000
_cell.length_b   1.000
_cell.length_c   1.000
_cell.angle_alpha   90.00
_cell.angle_beta   90.00
_cell.angle_gamma   90.00
#
_symmetry.space_group_name_H-M   'P 1'
#
loop_
_entity.id
_entity.type
_entity.pdbx_description
1 polymer ?
#
loop_
_entity_poly.entity_id
_entity_poly.type
_entity_poly.pdbx_seq_one_letter_code
_entity_poly.pdbx_strand_id
1 'polypeptide(L)'
;MKPTTRQKLNDSAAMRWTALILVSATMMFGYFFTDVMSPLEPLLTAAKEDGGLGWSSDEYGFFSGSYGFFNVFLGLLFIGGIILDKFGIRFTGTMSTALMFAGALIKWYAVGHSFEGEMMGYSMQVVVA
;
A
#
# COMPACT_ATOMS: atom_id res chain seq x y z
N MET A 1 -38.35 -32.77 15.48
CA MET A 1 -37.10 -31.98 15.48
C MET A 1 -36.93 -31.38 14.09
N LYS A 2 -37.18 -30.07 13.91
CA LYS A 2 -36.92 -29.40 12.63
C LYS A 2 -35.40 -29.27 12.48
N PRO A 3 -34.79 -29.68 11.35
CA PRO A 3 -33.38 -29.41 11.14
C PRO A 3 -33.21 -27.89 11.14
N THR A 4 -32.42 -27.37 12.07
CA THR A 4 -32.02 -25.98 12.11
C THR A 4 -31.08 -25.77 10.94
N THR A 5 -31.65 -25.55 9.75
CA THR A 5 -30.89 -25.29 8.53
C THR A 5 -30.05 -24.06 8.81
N ARG A 6 -28.75 -24.25 9.01
CA ARG A 6 -27.79 -23.18 9.22
C ARG A 6 -27.85 -22.33 7.94
N GLN A 7 -28.61 -21.24 7.93
CA GLN A 7 -28.71 -20.35 6.80
C GLN A 7 -27.28 -19.92 6.46
N LYS A 8 -26.77 -20.39 5.32
CA LYS A 8 -25.46 -19.95 4.85
C LYS A 8 -25.63 -18.46 4.54
N LEU A 9 -24.74 -17.61 5.05
CA LEU A 9 -24.73 -16.17 4.80
C LEU A 9 -24.73 -15.80 3.30
N ASN A 10 -24.52 -16.78 2.43
CA ASN A 10 -24.65 -16.68 0.98
C ASN A 10 -26.12 -16.59 0.48
N ASP A 11 -27.16 -16.92 1.26
CA ASP A 11 -28.56 -16.85 0.79
C ASP A 11 -29.16 -15.43 0.86
N SER A 12 -28.55 -14.52 1.62
CA SER A 12 -29.06 -13.16 1.76
C SER A 12 -28.42 -12.25 0.72
N ALA A 13 -29.25 -11.68 -0.17
CA ALA A 13 -28.83 -10.66 -1.12
C ALA A 13 -28.14 -9.48 -0.41
N ALA A 14 -28.66 -9.06 0.76
CA ALA A 14 -28.09 -7.98 1.55
C ALA A 14 -26.63 -8.25 1.96
N MET A 15 -26.31 -9.46 2.44
CA MET A 15 -24.94 -9.82 2.85
C MET A 15 -23.95 -9.81 1.68
N ARG A 16 -24.39 -10.22 0.48
CA ARG A 16 -23.55 -10.15 -0.73
C ARG A 16 -23.23 -8.71 -1.11
N TRP A 17 -24.25 -7.84 -1.11
CA TRP A 17 -24.06 -6.42 -1.39
C TRP A 17 -23.20 -5.73 -0.34
N THR A 18 -23.40 -6.01 0.95
CA THR A 18 -22.53 -5.48 2.02
C THR A 18 -21.08 -5.93 1.86
N ALA A 19 -20.84 -7.21 1.53
CA ALA A 19 -19.49 -7.71 1.28
C ALA A 19 -18.84 -7.01 0.07
N LEU A 20 -19.59 -6.82 -1.03
CA LEU A 20 -19.08 -6.13 -2.22
C LEU A 20 -18.74 -4.65 -1.92
N ILE A 21 -19.60 -3.94 -1.19
CA ILE A 21 -19.36 -2.56 -0.77
C ILE A 21 -18.10 -2.48 0.10
N LEU A 22 -17.96 -3.39 1.06
CA LEU A 22 -16.81 -3.42 1.97
C LEU A 22 -15.50 -3.69 1.22
N VAL A 23 -15.49 -4.65 0.29
CA VAL A 23 -14.32 -4.94 -0.54
C VAL A 23 -13.98 -3.77 -1.48
N SER A 24 -14.99 -3.17 -2.12
CA SER A 24 -14.82 -2.01 -3.00
C SER A 24 -14.26 -0.80 -2.26
N ALA A 25 -14.80 -0.48 -1.08
CA ALA A 25 -14.31 0.60 -0.24
C ALA A 25 -12.85 0.34 0.20
N THR A 26 -12.52 -0.89 0.60
CA THR A 26 -11.16 -1.25 1.00
C THR A 26 -10.17 -1.09 -0.15
N MET A 27 -10.54 -1.52 -1.37
CA MET A 27 -9.72 -1.32 -2.57
C MET A 27 -9.58 0.17 -2.91
N MET A 28 -10.66 0.95 -2.83
CA MET A 28 -10.63 2.39 -3.07
C MET A 28 -9.64 3.11 -2.13
N PHE A 29 -9.68 2.82 -0.83
CA PHE A 29 -8.72 3.40 0.12
C PHE A 29 -7.28 2.93 -0.14
N GLY A 30 -7.11 1.66 -0.53
CA GLY A 30 -5.81 1.11 -0.92
C GLY A 30 -5.20 1.86 -2.11
N TYR A 31 -5.95 1.99 -3.20
CA TYR A 31 -5.51 2.73 -4.40
C TYR A 31 -5.31 4.21 -4.14
N PHE A 32 -6.20 4.84 -3.37
CA PHE A 32 -6.02 6.24 -3.01
C PHE A 32 -4.71 6.45 -2.25
N PHE A 33 -4.36 5.56 -1.33
CA PHE A 33 -3.12 5.67 -0.57
C PHE A 33 -1.86 5.41 -1.42
N THR A 34 -1.92 4.48 -2.38
CA THR A 34 -0.78 4.26 -3.30
C THR A 34 -0.57 5.44 -4.25
N ASP A 35 -1.67 6.07 -4.66
CA ASP A 35 -1.66 7.05 -5.75
C ASP A 35 -1.64 8.49 -5.25
N VAL A 36 -1.85 8.74 -3.94
CA VAL A 36 -1.79 10.09 -3.33
C VAL A 36 -0.41 10.74 -3.47
N MET A 37 0.65 9.95 -3.68
CA MET A 37 1.99 10.47 -3.89
C MET A 37 2.15 11.15 -5.26
N SER A 38 1.40 10.73 -6.29
CA SER A 38 1.47 11.30 -7.63
C SER A 38 1.07 12.79 -7.69
N PRO A 39 -0.05 13.25 -7.09
CA PRO A 39 -0.37 14.67 -7.03
C PRO A 39 0.53 15.46 -6.06
N LEU A 40 1.23 14.79 -5.14
CA LEU A 40 2.19 15.40 -4.21
C LEU A 40 3.58 15.53 -4.81
N GLU A 41 3.89 14.86 -5.93
CA GLU A 41 5.15 14.93 -6.67
C GLU A 41 5.73 16.36 -6.79
N PRO A 42 4.98 17.38 -7.25
CA PRO A 42 5.53 18.73 -7.35
C PRO A 42 5.88 19.37 -6.00
N LEU A 43 5.26 18.93 -4.89
CA LEU A 43 5.63 19.36 -3.53
C LEU A 43 6.81 18.56 -2.96
N LEU A 44 6.96 17.30 -3.36
CA LEU A 44 8.09 16.44 -2.98
C LEU A 44 9.39 16.90 -3.67
N THR A 45 9.29 17.26 -4.95
CA THR A 45 10.38 17.73 -5.82
C THR A 45 10.62 19.25 -5.67
N ALA A 46 9.69 20.00 -5.07
CA ALA A 46 9.91 21.42 -4.76
C ALA A 46 11.07 21.59 -3.76
N ALA A 47 11.83 22.67 -3.94
CA ALA A 47 12.98 22.99 -3.11
C ALA A 47 12.58 23.09 -1.62
N LYS A 48 13.49 22.66 -0.74
CA LYS A 48 13.29 22.68 0.72
C LYS A 48 12.99 24.09 1.27
N GLU A 49 13.39 25.13 0.52
CA GLU A 49 13.14 26.55 0.84
C GLU A 49 11.68 27.00 0.60
N ASP A 50 10.94 26.34 -0.30
CA ASP A 50 9.52 26.64 -0.60
C ASP A 50 8.53 25.77 0.21
N GLY A 51 9.04 24.99 1.17
CA GLY A 51 8.26 24.04 1.98
C GLY A 51 8.12 22.65 1.37
N GLY A 52 8.90 22.33 0.32
CA GLY A 52 8.99 21.00 -0.27
C GLY A 52 10.05 20.10 0.39
N LEU A 53 10.17 18.85 -0.09
CA LEU A 53 11.14 17.88 0.44
C LEU A 53 12.50 17.92 -0.26
N GLY A 54 12.63 18.69 -1.35
CA GLY A 54 13.88 18.91 -2.07
C GLY A 54 14.43 17.68 -2.79
N TRP A 55 13.58 16.68 -3.09
CA TRP A 55 14.03 15.48 -3.79
C TRP A 55 14.44 15.81 -5.23
N SER A 56 15.59 15.30 -5.67
CA SER A 56 15.98 15.39 -7.08
C SER A 56 15.09 14.47 -7.93
N SER A 57 14.86 14.82 -9.20
CA SER A 57 14.05 14.03 -10.14
C SER A 57 14.53 12.56 -10.25
N ASP A 58 15.83 12.32 -10.06
CA ASP A 58 16.41 10.96 -10.05
C ASP A 58 16.04 10.17 -8.78
N GLU A 59 15.92 10.84 -7.63
CA GLU A 59 15.53 10.21 -6.36
C GLU A 59 14.04 9.86 -6.35
N TYR A 60 13.20 10.75 -6.90
CA TYR A 60 11.78 10.47 -7.11
C TYR A 60 11.57 9.34 -8.12
N GLY A 61 12.37 9.30 -9.18
CA GLY A 61 12.38 8.20 -10.15
C GLY A 61 12.75 6.85 -9.51
N PHE A 62 13.73 6.84 -8.60
CA PHE A 62 14.08 5.64 -7.82
C PHE A 62 12.95 5.21 -6.88
N PHE A 63 12.34 6.15 -6.14
CA PHE A 63 11.21 5.90 -5.25
C PHE A 63 10.00 5.32 -6.02
N SER A 64 9.57 5.98 -7.10
CA SER A 64 8.44 5.53 -7.93
C SER A 64 8.73 4.20 -8.66
N GLY A 65 9.94 4.08 -9.22
CA GLY A 65 10.39 2.88 -9.93
C GLY A 65 10.55 1.66 -9.04
N SER A 66 10.93 1.85 -7.77
CA SER A 66 11.09 0.76 -6.82
C SER A 66 9.80 -0.06 -6.63
N TYR A 67 8.63 0.60 -6.58
CA TYR A 67 7.34 -0.07 -6.48
C TYR A 67 7.10 -1.07 -7.64
N GLY A 68 7.40 -0.65 -8.87
CA GLY A 68 7.33 -1.53 -10.05
C GLY A 68 8.37 -2.64 -10.02
N PHE A 69 9.59 -2.31 -9.57
CA PHE A 69 10.69 -3.26 -9.47
C PHE A 69 10.40 -4.40 -8.48
N PHE A 70 9.90 -4.10 -7.27
CA PHE A 70 9.52 -5.10 -6.27
C PHE A 70 8.38 -6.01 -6.76
N ASN A 71 7.40 -5.45 -7.46
CA ASN A 71 6.26 -6.21 -7.96
C ASN A 71 6.65 -7.21 -9.07
N VAL A 72 7.51 -6.78 -10.01
CA VAL A 72 7.82 -7.57 -11.22
C VAL A 72 9.09 -8.40 -11.05
N PHE A 73 10.19 -7.82 -10.58
CA PHE A 73 11.51 -8.47 -10.57
C PHE A 73 11.79 -9.29 -9.32
N LEU A 74 11.23 -8.90 -8.17
CA LEU A 74 11.32 -9.71 -6.95
C LEU A 74 10.22 -10.76 -6.82
N GLY A 75 9.36 -10.88 -7.84
CA GLY A 75 8.29 -11.87 -7.88
C GLY A 75 7.31 -11.73 -6.73
N LEU A 76 7.18 -10.55 -6.11
CA LEU A 76 6.28 -10.32 -4.98
C LEU A 76 4.82 -10.61 -5.36
N LEU A 77 4.43 -10.31 -6.61
CA LEU A 77 3.14 -10.70 -7.17
C LEU A 77 2.98 -12.23 -7.27
N PHE A 78 4.04 -12.94 -7.66
CA PHE A 78 4.04 -14.40 -7.78
C PHE A 78 3.97 -15.08 -6.40
N ILE A 79 4.82 -14.65 -5.46
CA ILE A 79 4.85 -15.13 -4.09
C ILE A 79 3.53 -14.78 -3.37
N GLY A 80 3.02 -13.56 -3.57
CA GLY A 80 1.74 -13.12 -3.06
C GLY A 80 0.57 -13.97 -3.56
N GLY A 81 0.57 -14.33 -4.85
CA GLY A 81 -0.39 -15.27 -5.43
C GLY A 81 -0.35 -16.66 -4.78
N ILE A 82 0.86 -17.22 -4.61
CA ILE A 82 1.04 -18.53 -3.96
C ILE A 82 0.54 -18.52 -2.51
N ILE A 83 0.84 -17.45 -1.76
CA ILE A 83 0.38 -17.31 -0.36
C ILE A 83 -1.14 -17.23 -0.32
N LEU A 84 -1.74 -16.46 -1.24
CA LEU A 84 -3.20 -16.33 -1.35
C LEU A 84 -3.88 -17.67 -1.64
N ASP A 85 -3.30 -18.46 -2.53
CA ASP A 85 -3.83 -19.77 -2.92
C ASP A 85 -3.72 -20.80 -1.80
N LYS A 86 -2.65 -20.77 -1.00
CA LYS A 86 -2.38 -21.78 0.03
C LYS A 86 -3.03 -21.46 1.39
N PHE A 87 -3.02 -20.20 1.81
CA PHE A 87 -3.53 -19.76 3.13
C PHE A 87 -4.94 -19.16 3.06
N GLY A 88 -5.45 -18.93 1.85
CA GLY A 88 -6.79 -18.43 1.58
C GLY A 88 -6.96 -16.92 1.73
N ILE A 89 -8.09 -16.42 1.23
CA ILE A 89 -8.41 -14.98 1.13
C ILE A 89 -8.46 -14.26 2.49
N ARG A 90 -8.91 -14.95 3.56
CA ARG A 90 -9.17 -14.31 4.86
C ARG A 90 -7.88 -13.93 5.56
N PHE A 91 -6.96 -14.89 5.68
CA PHE A 91 -5.68 -14.68 6.36
C PHE A 91 -4.79 -13.73 5.56
N THR A 92 -4.65 -13.99 4.26
CA THR A 92 -3.81 -13.19 3.36
C THR A 92 -4.35 -11.76 3.22
N GLY A 93 -5.67 -11.58 3.17
CA GLY A 93 -6.30 -10.26 3.14
C GLY A 93 -5.98 -9.45 4.40
N THR A 94 -6.18 -10.03 5.59
CA THR A 94 -5.85 -9.34 6.85
C THR A 94 -4.37 -9.02 7.00
N MET A 95 -3.49 -9.93 6.57
CA MET A 95 -2.04 -9.72 6.60
C MET A 95 -1.62 -8.62 5.63
N SER A 96 -2.17 -8.61 4.41
CA SER A 96 -1.88 -7.59 3.40
C SER A 96 -2.33 -6.20 3.86
N THR A 97 -3.55 -6.06 4.39
CA THR A 97 -4.02 -4.78 4.93
C THR A 97 -3.18 -4.29 6.10
N ALA A 98 -2.78 -5.19 7.01
CA ALA A 98 -1.90 -4.83 8.13
C ALA A 98 -0.51 -4.37 7.65
N LEU A 99 0.06 -5.04 6.64
CA LEU A 99 1.35 -4.69 6.06
C LEU A 99 1.30 -3.37 5.28
N MET A 100 0.22 -3.12 4.54
CA MET A 100 -0.02 -1.82 3.89
C MET A 100 -0.15 -0.70 4.92
N PHE A 101 -0.86 -0.92 6.03
CA PHE A 101 -0.99 0.06 7.10
C PHE A 101 0.36 0.32 7.81
N ALA A 102 1.15 -0.71 8.06
CA ALA A 102 2.50 -0.55 8.60
C ALA A 102 3.40 0.24 7.64
N GLY A 103 3.35 -0.07 6.33
CA GLY A 103 4.06 0.70 5.30
C GLY A 103 3.59 2.15 5.23
N ALA A 104 2.31 2.41 5.42
CA ALA A 104 1.77 3.76 5.50
C ALA A 104 2.31 4.56 6.70
N LEU A 105 2.43 3.91 7.86
CA LEU A 105 3.04 4.52 9.05
C LEU A 105 4.52 4.82 8.84
N ILE A 106 5.26 3.91 8.19
CA ILE A 106 6.67 4.13 7.85
C ILE A 106 6.80 5.31 6.89
N LYS A 107 5.98 5.38 5.84
CA LYS A 107 5.95 6.51 4.91
C LYS A 107 5.63 7.84 5.59
N TRP A 108 4.62 7.84 6.47
CA TRP A 108 4.27 9.02 7.25
C TRP A 108 5.42 9.47 8.16
N TYR A 109 6.08 8.51 8.82
CA TYR A 109 7.25 8.78 9.64
C TYR A 109 8.43 9.31 8.81
N ALA A 110 8.65 8.76 7.62
CA ALA A 110 9.72 9.15 6.72
C ALA A 110 9.54 10.56 6.15
N VAL A 111 8.30 10.92 5.78
CA VAL A 111 7.96 12.26 5.29
C VAL A 111 7.98 13.28 6.43
N GLY A 112 7.59 12.89 7.64
CA GLY A 112 7.53 13.79 8.81
C GLY A 112 8.85 14.05 9.52
N HIS A 113 9.88 13.22 9.33
CA HIS A 113 11.21 13.42 9.91
C HIS A 113 12.25 13.67 8.82
N SER A 114 13.02 14.75 8.98
CA SER A 114 14.23 14.96 8.16
C SER A 114 15.34 14.05 8.69
N PHE A 115 15.73 13.04 7.92
CA PHE A 115 16.92 12.25 8.22
C PHE A 115 18.15 12.98 7.68
N GLU A 116 19.06 13.38 8.57
CA GLU A 116 20.37 13.88 8.16
C GLU A 116 21.27 12.69 7.79
N GLY A 117 21.56 12.55 6.49
CA GLY A 117 22.44 11.52 5.96
C GLY A 117 22.12 11.14 4.52
N GLU A 118 23.15 10.81 3.75
CA GLU A 118 23.04 10.18 2.44
C GLU A 118 23.43 8.71 2.57
N MET A 119 22.57 7.79 2.13
CA MET A 119 22.89 6.37 2.06
C MET A 119 22.93 5.96 0.59
N MET A 120 24.08 5.45 0.14
CA MET A 120 24.31 5.06 -1.27
C MET A 120 24.11 6.20 -2.30
N GLY A 121 24.34 7.46 -1.90
CA GLY A 121 24.20 8.64 -2.79
C GLY A 121 22.77 9.14 -2.97
N TYR A 122 21.81 8.60 -2.21
CA TYR A 122 20.43 9.08 -2.12
C TYR A 122 20.14 9.63 -0.72
N SER A 123 19.30 10.66 -0.64
CA SER A 123 18.81 11.19 0.63
C SER A 123 18.20 10.06 1.46
N MET A 124 18.63 9.89 2.71
CA MET A 124 18.15 8.79 3.57
C MET A 124 16.63 8.83 3.78
N GLN A 125 16.03 10.00 3.60
CA GLN A 125 14.58 10.18 3.56
C GLN A 125 13.89 9.46 2.40
N VAL A 126 14.50 9.41 1.21
CA VAL A 126 14.00 8.71 0.02
C VAL A 126 14.15 7.20 0.19
N VAL A 127 15.24 6.76 0.82
CA VAL A 127 15.54 5.34 1.05
C VAL A 127 14.60 4.71 2.09
N VAL A 128 14.13 5.50 3.06
CA VAL A 128 13.23 5.06 4.13
C VAL A 128 11.75 5.15 3.73
N ALA A 129 11.40 6.01 2.77
CA ALA A 129 10.05 6.18 2.24
C ALA A 129 9.65 5.05 1.29
#